data_AF-A0AAW6NGL4-F1
#
_entry.id   AF-A0AAW6NGL4-F1
#
_cell.length_a   1.000
_cell.length_b   1.000
_cell.length_c   1.000
_cell.angle_alpha   90.00
_cell.angle_beta   90.00
_cell.angle_gamma   90.00
#
_symmetry.space_group_name_H-M   'P 1'
#
loop_
_entity.id
_entity.type
_entity.pdbx_description
1 polymer ?
#
loop_
_entity_poly.entity_id
_entity_poly.type
_entity_poly.pdbx_seq_one_letter_code
_entity_poly.pdbx_strand_id
1 'polypeptide(L)'
;MIRSFVTLAATLNLSHAVKELDSTRQTVRRHIAQLEAAMGAPLFLVEERRYSLTSLGQSVLPDAQDILARGKIWLSGQSRTVGVLQRLQANVGDWDFYQQQQPLGKVWSDPSLLLRETLRAWTMACGEIESRWFSHVRPYLIIYRQSDIGWICVEFGEKSVYVKWFGLDYARSSIGRPISQLPAGIEFSNLIYEAFEEVQAAQVPRLDHVFTRMPRGGSDDLAPVAYQRLIFSGSFPDGSPAVMSLVLPVQEVNIADLDPKNDFVLDAVEQFEFPPEEAVFEKLLDDK
;
A
#
# COMPACT_ATOMS: atom_id res chain seq x y z
N MET A 1 7.42 24.05 -12.60
CA MET A 1 6.02 24.26 -13.04
C MET A 1 5.03 23.65 -12.07
N ILE A 2 5.00 22.32 -11.89
CA ILE A 2 4.02 21.62 -11.02
C ILE A 2 4.02 22.15 -9.57
N ARG A 3 5.18 22.32 -8.93
CA ARG A 3 5.28 22.97 -7.60
C ARG A 3 4.62 24.33 -7.52
N SER A 4 4.77 25.16 -8.56
CA SER A 4 4.16 26.49 -8.61
C SER A 4 2.64 26.44 -8.74
N PHE A 5 2.12 25.47 -9.50
CA PHE A 5 0.69 25.22 -9.60
C PHE A 5 0.09 24.76 -8.26
N VAL A 6 0.65 23.72 -7.66
CA VAL A 6 0.14 23.16 -6.39
C VAL A 6 0.18 24.20 -5.27
N THR A 7 1.27 24.94 -5.11
CA THR A 7 1.37 25.98 -4.05
C THR A 7 0.43 27.17 -4.31
N LEU A 8 0.24 27.58 -5.58
CA LEU A 8 -0.72 28.64 -5.89
C LEU A 8 -2.18 28.17 -5.69
N ALA A 9 -2.48 26.91 -6.00
CA ALA A 9 -3.77 26.29 -5.76
C ALA A 9 -4.10 26.21 -4.25
N ALA A 10 -3.11 25.88 -3.43
CA ALA A 10 -3.27 25.81 -1.97
C ALA A 10 -3.49 27.18 -1.31
N THR A 11 -2.81 28.22 -1.80
CA THR A 11 -2.85 29.55 -1.18
C THR A 11 -3.89 30.49 -1.80
N LEU A 12 -4.28 30.25 -3.05
CA LEU A 12 -5.09 31.13 -3.91
C LEU A 12 -4.62 32.60 -3.91
N ASN A 13 -3.35 32.81 -3.57
CA ASN A 13 -2.74 34.12 -3.39
C ASN A 13 -1.30 34.08 -3.87
N LEU A 14 -1.04 34.76 -5.00
CA LEU A 14 0.28 34.80 -5.62
C LEU A 14 1.38 35.31 -4.69
N SER A 15 1.07 36.24 -3.78
CA SER A 15 2.07 36.78 -2.85
C SER A 15 2.50 35.72 -1.83
N HIS A 16 1.54 34.94 -1.32
CA HIS A 16 1.80 33.85 -0.38
C HIS A 16 2.55 32.71 -1.08
N ALA A 17 2.10 32.32 -2.28
CA ALA A 17 2.76 31.26 -3.04
C ALA A 17 4.23 31.58 -3.36
N VAL A 18 4.51 32.84 -3.71
CA VAL A 18 5.88 33.31 -3.98
C VAL A 18 6.76 33.22 -2.74
N LYS A 19 6.22 33.55 -1.57
CA LYS A 19 6.92 33.46 -0.29
C LYS A 19 7.23 32.00 0.08
N GLU A 20 6.26 31.10 -0.09
CA GLU A 20 6.41 29.68 0.23
C GLU A 20 7.39 28.96 -0.70
N LEU A 21 7.42 29.36 -1.99
CA LEU A 21 8.32 28.78 -2.98
C LEU A 21 9.73 29.39 -2.98
N ASP A 22 9.99 30.39 -2.14
CA ASP A 22 11.20 31.23 -2.19
C ASP A 22 11.53 31.67 -3.63
N SER A 23 10.56 32.33 -4.28
CA SER A 23 10.61 32.65 -5.71
C SER A 23 10.22 34.10 -6.01
N THR A 24 9.90 34.43 -7.27
CA THR A 24 9.37 35.74 -7.67
C THR A 24 7.99 35.61 -8.31
N ARG A 25 7.17 36.67 -8.25
CA ARG A 25 5.85 36.71 -8.91
C ARG A 25 5.95 36.41 -10.40
N GLN A 26 6.99 36.91 -11.07
CA GLN A 26 7.21 36.70 -12.49
C GLN A 26 7.52 35.24 -12.80
N THR A 27 8.36 34.60 -11.98
CA THR A 27 8.69 33.17 -12.12
C THR A 27 7.46 32.29 -11.93
N VAL A 28 6.69 32.52 -10.87
CA VAL A 28 5.47 31.73 -10.59
C VAL A 28 4.45 31.90 -11.72
N ARG A 29 4.16 33.12 -12.16
CA ARG A 29 3.25 33.36 -13.30
C ARG A 29 3.72 32.69 -14.59
N ARG A 30 5.01 32.76 -14.89
CA ARG A 30 5.60 32.10 -16.06
C ARG A 30 5.43 30.58 -15.97
N HIS A 31 5.67 29.98 -14.81
CA HIS A 31 5.47 28.55 -14.60
C HIS A 31 4.01 28.12 -14.79
N ILE A 32 3.05 28.91 -14.32
CA ILE A 32 1.62 28.64 -14.52
C ILE A 32 1.27 28.73 -16.00
N ALA A 33 1.63 29.82 -16.67
CA ALA A 33 1.32 30.01 -18.08
C ALA A 33 1.93 28.92 -18.98
N GLN A 34 3.16 28.47 -18.67
CA GLN A 34 3.79 27.37 -19.39
C GLN A 34 3.06 26.03 -19.16
N LEU A 35 2.59 25.78 -17.94
CA LEU A 35 1.84 24.56 -17.63
C LEU A 35 0.47 24.59 -18.32
N GLU A 36 -0.26 25.70 -18.24
CA GLU A 36 -1.55 25.89 -18.91
C GLU A 36 -1.42 25.74 -20.43
N ALA A 37 -0.35 26.29 -21.03
CA ALA A 37 -0.06 26.13 -22.45
C ALA A 37 0.21 24.65 -22.82
N ALA A 38 0.98 23.93 -22.00
CA ALA A 38 1.24 22.51 -22.22
C ALA A 38 -0.02 21.64 -22.07
N MET A 39 -0.94 22.02 -21.18
CA MET A 39 -2.23 21.33 -20.98
C MET A 39 -3.33 21.80 -21.95
N GLY A 40 -3.07 22.85 -22.74
CA GLY A 40 -4.00 23.40 -23.73
C GLY A 40 -5.18 24.17 -23.13
N ALA A 41 -5.18 24.46 -21.83
CA ALA A 41 -6.30 25.11 -21.15
C ALA A 41 -5.88 25.79 -19.82
N PRO A 42 -6.60 26.83 -19.38
CA PRO A 42 -6.31 27.53 -18.13
C PRO A 42 -6.64 26.67 -16.91
N LEU A 43 -5.78 26.73 -15.91
CA LEU A 43 -5.93 26.08 -14.61
C LEU A 43 -6.43 27.07 -13.55
N PHE A 44 -6.19 28.37 -13.75
CA PHE A 44 -6.69 29.43 -12.88
C PHE A 44 -7.56 30.46 -13.61
N LEU A 45 -8.56 30.97 -12.89
CA LEU A 45 -9.22 32.24 -13.17
C LEU A 45 -8.62 33.31 -12.27
N VAL A 46 -8.47 34.52 -12.81
CA VAL A 46 -7.95 35.67 -12.07
C VAL A 46 -8.95 36.82 -12.15
N GLU A 47 -9.67 37.06 -11.06
CA GLU A 47 -10.66 38.13 -10.92
C GLU A 47 -10.22 39.06 -9.80
N GLU A 48 -10.14 40.36 -10.05
CA GLU A 48 -9.77 41.37 -9.04
C GLU A 48 -8.50 41.03 -8.23
N ARG A 49 -7.51 40.38 -8.88
CA ARG A 49 -6.25 39.89 -8.28
C ARG A 49 -6.41 38.72 -7.31
N ARG A 50 -7.57 38.08 -7.24
CA ARG A 50 -7.80 36.80 -6.56
C ARG A 50 -7.71 35.66 -7.56
N TYR A 51 -7.06 34.58 -7.15
CA TYR A 51 -6.98 33.35 -7.94
C TYR A 51 -8.09 32.41 -7.50
N SER A 52 -8.73 31.77 -8.47
CA SER A 52 -9.59 30.61 -8.25
C SER A 52 -9.24 29.53 -9.26
N LEU A 53 -9.46 28.27 -8.92
CA LEU A 53 -9.22 27.17 -9.86
C LEU A 53 -10.34 27.09 -10.89
N THR A 54 -10.00 26.78 -12.13
CA THR A 54 -10.98 26.34 -13.13
C THR A 54 -11.46 24.92 -12.79
N SER A 55 -12.51 24.44 -13.48
CA SER A 55 -12.93 23.03 -13.39
C SER A 55 -11.78 22.07 -13.76
N LEU A 56 -11.01 22.42 -14.80
CA LEU A 56 -9.80 21.66 -15.15
C LEU A 56 -8.76 21.73 -14.01
N GLY A 57 -8.46 22.93 -13.51
CA GLY A 57 -7.53 23.13 -12.41
C GLY A 57 -7.88 22.32 -11.16
N GLN A 58 -9.17 22.20 -10.83
CA GLN A 58 -9.64 21.33 -9.74
C GLN A 58 -9.43 19.86 -10.06
N SER A 59 -9.76 19.42 -11.27
CA SER A 59 -9.66 18.01 -11.66
C SER A 59 -8.23 17.47 -11.70
N VAL A 60 -7.24 18.30 -12.06
CA VAL A 60 -5.84 17.88 -12.24
C VAL A 60 -4.95 18.18 -11.02
N LEU A 61 -5.48 18.90 -10.03
CA LEU A 61 -4.76 19.21 -8.80
C LEU A 61 -4.34 17.94 -8.03
N PRO A 62 -5.20 16.91 -7.86
CA PRO A 62 -4.80 15.66 -7.21
C PRO A 62 -3.60 14.99 -7.91
N ASP A 63 -3.64 14.88 -9.24
CA ASP A 63 -2.56 14.27 -10.03
C ASP A 63 -1.25 15.06 -9.89
N ALA A 64 -1.32 16.39 -9.89
CA ALA A 64 -0.16 17.24 -9.70
C ALA A 64 0.46 17.10 -8.29
N GLN A 65 -0.37 16.93 -7.26
CA GLN A 65 0.07 16.66 -5.90
C GLN A 65 0.76 15.28 -5.80
N ASP A 66 0.16 14.26 -6.42
CA ASP A 66 0.70 12.91 -6.48
C ASP A 66 2.08 12.86 -7.16
N ILE A 67 2.24 13.53 -8.30
CA ILE A 67 3.53 13.63 -9.00
C ILE A 67 4.62 14.23 -8.10
N LEU A 68 4.30 15.28 -7.34
CA LEU A 68 5.28 15.89 -6.42
C LEU A 68 5.62 14.98 -5.24
N ALA A 69 4.63 14.27 -4.69
CA ALA A 69 4.84 13.31 -3.61
C ALA A 69 5.76 12.17 -4.07
N ARG A 70 5.45 11.55 -5.22
CA ARG A 70 6.31 10.51 -5.83
C ARG A 70 7.71 11.02 -6.13
N GLY A 71 7.83 12.24 -6.66
CA GLY A 71 9.12 12.86 -6.93
C GLY A 71 9.98 13.07 -5.68
N LYS A 72 9.37 13.50 -4.57
CA LYS A 72 10.04 13.67 -3.26
C LYS A 72 10.57 12.34 -2.73
N ILE A 73 9.76 11.29 -2.81
CA ILE A 73 10.12 9.94 -2.36
C ILE A 73 11.20 9.32 -3.27
N TRP A 74 11.11 9.53 -4.58
CA TRP A 74 12.16 9.10 -5.49
C TRP A 74 13.49 9.81 -5.20
N LEU A 75 13.47 11.12 -4.97
CA LEU A 75 14.67 11.89 -4.60
C LEU A 75 15.28 11.42 -3.27
N SER A 76 14.46 11.06 -2.28
CA SER A 76 14.92 10.58 -0.97
C SER A 76 15.49 9.16 -1.01
N GLY A 77 15.36 8.45 -2.14
CA GLY A 77 15.78 7.05 -2.21
C GLY A 77 14.75 6.06 -1.67
N GLN A 78 13.60 6.54 -1.22
CA GLN A 78 12.59 5.71 -0.57
C GLN A 78 11.74 4.88 -1.55
N SER A 79 11.74 5.22 -2.85
CA SER A 79 11.15 4.40 -3.91
C SER A 79 12.14 4.17 -5.05
N ARG A 80 12.26 2.90 -5.44
CA ARG A 80 13.10 2.39 -6.52
C ARG A 80 12.36 1.26 -7.23
N THR A 81 12.91 0.79 -8.34
CA THR A 81 12.46 -0.46 -8.97
C THR A 81 13.61 -1.46 -8.98
N VAL A 82 13.27 -2.74 -8.87
CA VAL A 82 14.18 -3.86 -9.16
C VAL A 82 13.68 -4.51 -10.44
N GLY A 83 14.36 -4.24 -11.55
CA GLY A 83 13.76 -4.37 -12.88
C GLY A 83 12.58 -3.40 -13.02
N VAL A 84 11.37 -3.93 -13.18
CA VAL A 84 10.10 -3.17 -13.23
C VAL A 84 9.24 -3.33 -11.98
N LEU A 85 9.68 -4.15 -11.01
CA LEU A 85 8.93 -4.42 -9.79
C LEU A 85 9.25 -3.38 -8.73
N GLN A 86 8.22 -2.93 -8.00
CA GLN A 86 8.34 -1.85 -7.03
C GLN A 86 9.20 -2.25 -5.82
N ARG A 87 10.10 -1.37 -5.41
CA ARG A 87 10.85 -1.45 -4.16
C ARG A 87 10.66 -0.17 -3.35
N LEU A 88 10.20 -0.31 -2.12
CA LEU A 88 10.05 0.79 -1.17
C LEU A 88 11.01 0.58 0.01
N GLN A 89 11.58 1.67 0.51
CA GLN A 89 12.36 1.67 1.74
C GLN A 89 12.11 2.96 2.52
N ALA A 90 12.10 2.90 3.84
CA ALA A 90 12.10 4.07 4.70
C ALA A 90 12.80 3.74 6.03
N ASN A 91 13.52 4.74 6.55
CA ASN A 91 14.14 4.70 7.87
C ASN A 91 13.79 6.00 8.61
N VAL A 92 13.22 5.87 9.81
CA VAL A 92 12.79 6.99 10.65
C VAL A 92 13.09 6.67 12.11
N GLY A 93 14.16 7.26 12.64
CA GLY A 93 14.63 6.89 13.98
C GLY A 93 14.96 5.40 14.01
N ASP A 94 14.34 4.68 14.95
CA ASP A 94 14.51 3.22 15.10
C ASP A 94 13.52 2.41 14.27
N TRP A 95 12.68 3.05 13.45
CA TRP A 95 11.73 2.37 12.57
C TRP A 95 12.33 2.17 11.18
N ASP A 96 12.35 0.90 10.75
CA ASP A 96 12.75 0.47 9.42
C ASP A 96 11.55 -0.11 8.68
N PHE A 97 11.50 0.14 7.38
CA PHE A 97 10.59 -0.54 6.47
C PHE A 97 11.25 -0.75 5.12
N TYR A 98 11.16 -1.97 4.64
CA TYR A 98 11.59 -2.37 3.32
C TYR A 98 10.51 -3.24 2.71
N GLN A 99 10.12 -2.96 1.47
CA GLN A 99 9.19 -3.78 0.70
C GLN A 99 9.73 -3.96 -0.70
N GLN A 100 9.67 -5.18 -1.22
CA GLN A 100 9.93 -5.44 -2.63
C GLN A 100 8.87 -6.37 -3.21
N GLN A 101 8.24 -5.91 -4.29
CA GLN A 101 7.35 -6.73 -5.10
C GLN A 101 8.14 -7.88 -5.74
N GLN A 102 7.56 -9.07 -5.69
CA GLN A 102 8.12 -10.28 -6.24
C GLN A 102 7.38 -10.70 -7.52
N PRO A 103 8.02 -11.48 -8.41
CA PRO A 103 7.31 -12.17 -9.47
C PRO A 103 6.24 -13.08 -8.86
N LEU A 104 4.98 -12.93 -9.29
CA LEU A 104 3.85 -13.71 -8.78
C LEU A 104 4.07 -15.22 -8.92
N GLY A 105 4.75 -15.65 -9.98
CA GLY A 105 5.06 -17.06 -10.21
C GLY A 105 5.85 -17.75 -9.08
N LYS A 106 6.52 -16.98 -8.21
CA LYS A 106 7.19 -17.53 -7.03
C LYS A 106 6.25 -18.25 -6.07
N VAL A 107 4.96 -17.90 -6.05
CA VAL A 107 3.95 -18.59 -5.23
C VAL A 107 4.02 -20.11 -5.47
N TRP A 108 4.21 -20.56 -6.69
CA TRP A 108 4.20 -21.99 -7.04
C TRP A 108 5.43 -22.76 -6.58
N SER A 109 6.55 -22.07 -6.39
CA SER A 109 7.80 -22.65 -5.87
C SER A 109 7.98 -22.44 -4.37
N ASP A 110 7.15 -21.59 -3.75
CA ASP A 110 7.19 -21.33 -2.31
C ASP A 110 6.71 -22.57 -1.53
N PRO A 111 7.34 -22.94 -0.41
CA PRO A 111 6.94 -24.11 0.38
C PRO A 111 5.56 -23.97 1.05
N SER A 112 5.05 -22.75 1.25
CA SER A 112 3.78 -22.51 1.95
C SER A 112 2.57 -23.02 1.17
N LEU A 113 1.93 -24.06 1.73
CA LEU A 113 0.64 -24.57 1.24
C LEU A 113 -0.41 -23.46 1.25
N LEU A 114 -0.51 -22.70 2.35
CA LEU A 114 -1.50 -21.64 2.50
C LEU A 114 -1.35 -20.55 1.42
N LEU A 115 -0.13 -20.20 1.03
CA LEU A 115 0.11 -19.22 -0.04
C LEU A 115 -0.45 -19.72 -1.38
N ARG A 116 -0.15 -20.96 -1.74
CA ARG A 116 -0.63 -21.59 -2.99
C ARG A 116 -2.14 -21.80 -2.98
N GLU A 117 -2.67 -22.31 -1.87
CA GLU A 117 -4.12 -22.49 -1.67
C GLU A 117 -4.88 -21.18 -1.77
N THR A 118 -4.36 -20.10 -1.19
CA THR A 118 -5.01 -18.79 -1.25
C THR A 118 -5.09 -18.26 -2.68
N LEU A 119 -4.02 -18.36 -3.47
CA LEU A 119 -4.03 -17.93 -4.87
C LEU A 119 -5.02 -18.76 -5.72
N ARG A 120 -5.10 -20.07 -5.48
CA ARG A 120 -6.09 -20.94 -6.14
C ARG A 120 -7.52 -20.61 -5.70
N ALA A 121 -7.74 -20.41 -4.40
CA ALA A 121 -9.04 -20.02 -3.84
C ALA A 121 -9.54 -18.73 -4.51
N TRP A 122 -8.69 -17.71 -4.62
CA TRP A 122 -9.03 -16.46 -5.29
C TRP A 122 -9.45 -16.66 -6.76
N THR A 123 -8.68 -17.47 -7.49
CA THR A 123 -8.97 -17.79 -8.89
C THR A 123 -10.32 -18.51 -9.03
N MET A 124 -10.58 -19.49 -8.16
CA MET A 124 -11.82 -20.28 -8.18
C MET A 124 -13.04 -19.51 -7.67
N ALA A 125 -12.82 -18.52 -6.81
CA ALA A 125 -13.84 -17.63 -6.29
C ALA A 125 -14.25 -16.53 -7.27
N CYS A 126 -13.52 -16.34 -8.38
CA CYS A 126 -13.70 -15.20 -9.28
C CYS A 126 -13.65 -13.84 -8.54
N GLY A 127 -12.86 -13.75 -7.47
CA GLY A 127 -12.76 -12.56 -6.62
C GLY A 127 -13.93 -12.35 -5.64
N GLU A 128 -14.96 -13.20 -5.62
CA GLU A 128 -16.07 -13.07 -4.66
C GLU A 128 -15.62 -13.48 -3.25
N ILE A 129 -15.58 -12.53 -2.31
CA ILE A 129 -14.98 -12.78 -0.99
C ILE A 129 -15.77 -13.83 -0.18
N GLU A 130 -17.10 -13.88 -0.35
CA GLU A 130 -18.01 -14.83 0.32
C GLU A 130 -18.09 -16.20 -0.38
N SER A 131 -17.27 -16.42 -1.40
CA SER A 131 -17.25 -17.69 -2.11
C SER A 131 -16.84 -18.84 -1.19
N ARG A 132 -17.51 -19.98 -1.31
CA ARG A 132 -17.14 -21.21 -0.60
C ARG A 132 -15.68 -21.63 -0.83
N TRP A 133 -15.09 -21.24 -1.96
CA TRP A 133 -13.69 -21.53 -2.28
C TRP A 133 -12.71 -20.86 -1.33
N PHE A 134 -13.10 -19.77 -0.65
CA PHE A 134 -12.29 -19.12 0.37
C PHE A 134 -12.42 -19.74 1.77
N SER A 135 -13.42 -20.60 2.02
CA SER A 135 -13.76 -21.06 3.39
C SER A 135 -12.58 -21.56 4.23
N HIS A 136 -11.64 -22.31 3.64
CA HIS A 136 -10.48 -22.88 4.32
C HIS A 136 -9.31 -21.90 4.50
N VAL A 137 -9.22 -20.84 3.67
CA VAL A 137 -8.13 -19.84 3.77
C VAL A 137 -8.58 -18.51 4.38
N ARG A 138 -9.88 -18.19 4.34
CA ARG A 138 -10.44 -16.93 4.85
C ARG A 138 -10.08 -16.65 6.31
N PRO A 139 -10.03 -17.63 7.23
CA PRO A 139 -9.57 -17.41 8.59
C PRO A 139 -8.15 -16.81 8.69
N TYR A 140 -7.35 -16.86 7.64
CA TYR A 140 -5.99 -16.30 7.59
C TYR A 140 -5.90 -14.93 6.91
N LEU A 141 -6.98 -14.48 6.26
CA LEU A 141 -7.00 -13.25 5.46
C LEU A 141 -7.34 -12.02 6.30
N ILE A 142 -6.90 -10.86 5.82
CA ILE A 142 -7.35 -9.55 6.27
C ILE A 142 -8.06 -8.89 5.11
N ILE A 143 -9.25 -8.34 5.34
CA ILE A 143 -10.08 -7.72 4.30
C ILE A 143 -10.17 -6.23 4.54
N TYR A 144 -9.96 -5.48 3.46
CA TYR A 144 -9.95 -4.03 3.43
C TYR A 144 -11.01 -3.49 2.47
N ARG A 145 -11.48 -2.29 2.78
CA ARG A 145 -12.37 -1.51 1.93
C ARG A 145 -11.85 -0.10 1.80
N GLN A 146 -11.94 0.48 0.61
CA GLN A 146 -11.67 1.89 0.40
C GLN A 146 -12.86 2.72 0.93
N SER A 147 -12.57 3.83 1.61
CA SER A 147 -13.55 4.78 2.14
C SER A 147 -13.07 6.22 1.98
N ASP A 148 -13.92 7.19 2.29
CA ASP A 148 -13.59 8.63 2.22
C ASP A 148 -12.40 9.03 3.12
N ILE A 149 -12.16 8.26 4.19
CA ILE A 149 -11.06 8.47 5.15
C ILE A 149 -9.84 7.59 4.86
N GLY A 150 -9.81 6.93 3.69
CA GLY A 150 -8.75 6.03 3.25
C GLY A 150 -9.13 4.55 3.35
N TRP A 151 -8.12 3.68 3.32
CA TRP A 151 -8.29 2.24 3.46
C TRP A 151 -8.61 1.87 4.90
N ILE A 152 -9.74 1.19 5.10
CA ILE A 152 -10.16 0.69 6.40
C ILE A 152 -10.10 -0.84 6.41
N CYS A 153 -9.69 -1.41 7.54
CA CYS A 153 -9.84 -2.85 7.75
C CYS A 153 -11.30 -3.15 8.14
N VAL A 154 -11.92 -4.12 7.48
CA VAL A 154 -13.29 -4.55 7.78
C VAL A 154 -13.35 -5.93 8.43
N GLU A 155 -12.33 -6.77 8.23
CA GLU A 155 -12.26 -8.11 8.79
C GLU A 155 -10.82 -8.52 9.05
N PHE A 156 -10.58 -9.07 10.24
CA PHE A 156 -9.40 -9.88 10.52
C PHE A 156 -9.84 -11.33 10.65
N GLY A 157 -9.30 -12.19 9.80
CA GLY A 157 -9.41 -13.63 9.98
C GLY A 157 -8.84 -14.02 11.35
N GLU A 158 -9.55 -14.89 12.06
CA GLU A 158 -9.21 -15.29 13.43
C GLU A 158 -7.85 -15.99 13.56
N LYS A 159 -7.36 -16.59 12.48
CA LYS A 159 -6.04 -17.24 12.37
C LYS A 159 -5.00 -16.33 11.68
N SER A 160 -5.31 -15.06 11.39
CA SER A 160 -4.39 -14.14 10.69
C SER A 160 -3.18 -13.73 11.55
N VAL A 161 -2.11 -13.26 10.89
CA VAL A 161 -0.88 -12.83 11.58
C VAL A 161 -1.15 -11.69 12.56
N TYR A 162 -2.08 -10.82 12.19
CA TYR A 162 -2.40 -9.64 12.97
C TYR A 162 -3.03 -10.02 14.30
N VAL A 163 -3.93 -11.01 14.29
CA VAL A 163 -4.53 -11.57 15.51
C VAL A 163 -3.48 -12.28 16.35
N LYS A 164 -2.56 -13.03 15.73
CA LYS A 164 -1.45 -13.68 16.47
C LYS A 164 -0.48 -12.67 17.09
N TRP A 165 -0.21 -11.56 16.42
CA TRP A 165 0.77 -10.55 16.85
C TRP A 165 0.23 -9.57 17.89
N PHE A 166 -0.99 -9.07 17.70
CA PHE A 166 -1.60 -8.06 18.57
C PHE A 166 -2.68 -8.61 19.52
N GLY A 167 -3.13 -9.84 19.33
CA GLY A 167 -4.24 -10.44 20.07
C GLY A 167 -5.60 -10.10 19.47
N LEU A 168 -6.58 -10.96 19.80
CA LEU A 168 -7.93 -10.91 19.24
C LEU A 168 -8.69 -9.62 19.60
N ASP A 169 -8.59 -9.16 20.85
CA ASP A 169 -9.31 -7.98 21.33
C ASP A 169 -8.81 -6.69 20.64
N TYR A 170 -7.50 -6.60 20.43
CA TYR A 170 -6.90 -5.48 19.70
C TYR A 170 -7.30 -5.50 18.22
N ALA A 171 -7.27 -6.67 17.58
CA ALA A 171 -7.70 -6.84 16.19
C ALA A 171 -9.16 -6.40 15.99
N ARG A 172 -10.08 -6.89 16.84
CA ARG A 172 -11.49 -6.50 16.81
C ARG A 172 -11.69 -5.00 17.03
N SER A 173 -10.92 -4.40 17.94
CA SER A 173 -10.95 -2.96 18.22
C SER A 173 -10.40 -2.10 17.08
N SER A 174 -9.66 -2.70 16.14
CA SER A 174 -9.06 -2.04 14.98
C SER A 174 -9.97 -2.03 13.75
N ILE A 175 -11.06 -2.81 13.75
CA ILE A 175 -12.03 -2.85 12.64
C ILE A 175 -12.69 -1.47 12.48
N GLY A 176 -12.81 -1.01 11.24
CA GLY A 176 -13.39 0.28 10.87
C GLY A 176 -12.46 1.48 11.09
N ARG A 177 -11.25 1.27 11.61
CA ARG A 177 -10.23 2.33 11.68
C ARG A 177 -9.47 2.40 10.36
N PRO A 178 -9.10 3.61 9.89
CA PRO A 178 -8.11 3.75 8.84
C PRO A 178 -6.84 3.00 9.21
N ILE A 179 -6.13 2.47 8.22
CA ILE A 179 -4.78 1.98 8.43
C ILE A 179 -3.95 3.17 8.98
N SER A 180 -3.36 2.96 10.15
CA SER A 180 -2.63 4.00 10.91
C SER A 180 -1.56 4.67 10.04
N GLN A 181 -1.38 5.98 10.23
CA GLN A 181 -0.25 6.69 9.59
C GLN A 181 1.07 6.12 10.11
N LEU A 182 1.97 5.78 9.18
CA LEU A 182 3.30 5.28 9.53
C LEU A 182 4.24 6.42 9.96
N PRO A 183 5.29 6.12 10.75
CA PRO A 183 6.27 7.12 11.18
C PRO A 183 6.96 7.87 10.02
N ALA A 184 7.07 7.27 8.83
CA ALA A 184 7.64 7.88 7.62
C ALA A 184 6.75 8.92 6.93
N GLY A 185 5.62 9.27 7.55
CA GLY A 185 4.73 10.31 7.07
C GLY A 185 3.69 9.79 6.08
N ILE A 186 2.82 10.72 5.69
CA ILE A 186 1.63 10.43 4.89
C ILE A 186 2.04 10.06 3.46
N GLU A 187 3.02 10.75 2.87
CA GLU A 187 3.45 10.47 1.49
C GLU A 187 4.01 9.04 1.35
N PHE A 188 4.72 8.53 2.35
CA PHE A 188 5.19 7.14 2.35
C PHE A 188 4.05 6.14 2.56
N SER A 189 3.09 6.47 3.44
CA SER A 189 1.90 5.65 3.66
C SER A 189 1.09 5.48 2.36
N ASN A 190 0.99 6.53 1.55
CA ASN A 190 0.33 6.48 0.25
C ASN A 190 0.98 5.47 -0.70
N LEU A 191 2.31 5.37 -0.73
CA LEU A 191 2.98 4.38 -1.59
C LEU A 191 2.69 2.92 -1.19
N ILE A 192 2.42 2.68 0.08
CA ILE A 192 1.99 1.35 0.54
C ILE A 192 0.55 1.08 0.08
N TYR A 193 -0.30 2.10 0.09
CA TYR A 193 -1.66 2.00 -0.45
C TYR A 193 -1.71 1.87 -1.96
N GLU A 194 -0.69 2.33 -2.70
CA GLU A 194 -0.61 2.10 -4.16
C GLU A 194 -0.70 0.61 -4.51
N ALA A 195 -0.16 -0.29 -3.68
CA ALA A 195 -0.29 -1.73 -3.91
C ALA A 195 -1.77 -2.18 -3.84
N PHE A 196 -2.58 -1.57 -2.98
CA PHE A 196 -4.01 -1.89 -2.87
C PHE A 196 -4.79 -1.28 -4.04
N GLU A 197 -4.45 -0.05 -4.42
CA GLU A 197 -5.05 0.63 -5.57
C GLU A 197 -4.74 -0.10 -6.89
N GLU A 198 -3.48 -0.50 -7.10
CA GLU A 198 -3.04 -1.28 -8.26
C GLU A 198 -3.81 -2.61 -8.35
N VAL A 199 -3.83 -3.37 -7.25
CA VAL A 199 -4.52 -4.67 -7.20
C VAL A 199 -6.02 -4.50 -7.44
N GLN A 200 -6.67 -3.53 -6.80
CA GLN A 200 -8.09 -3.26 -6.99
C GLN A 200 -8.41 -2.80 -8.42
N ALA A 201 -7.59 -1.92 -9.01
CA ALA A 201 -7.84 -1.37 -10.34
C ALA A 201 -7.57 -2.40 -11.44
N ALA A 202 -6.44 -3.10 -11.36
CA ALA A 202 -6.04 -4.08 -12.37
C ALA A 202 -6.68 -5.46 -12.17
N GLN A 203 -7.28 -5.72 -10.99
CA GLN A 203 -7.85 -7.02 -10.63
C GLN A 203 -6.82 -8.17 -10.75
N VAL A 204 -5.58 -7.89 -10.32
CA VAL A 204 -4.47 -8.84 -10.37
C VAL A 204 -3.92 -9.08 -8.96
N PRO A 205 -3.48 -10.30 -8.64
CA PRO A 205 -2.82 -10.56 -7.38
C PRO A 205 -1.37 -10.07 -7.42
N ARG A 206 -0.87 -9.66 -6.26
CA ARG A 206 0.47 -9.12 -6.06
C ARG A 206 1.14 -9.79 -4.87
N LEU A 207 2.39 -10.22 -5.06
CA LEU A 207 3.23 -10.77 -4.00
C LEU A 207 4.29 -9.73 -3.62
N ASP A 208 4.40 -9.41 -2.34
CA ASP A 208 5.50 -8.61 -1.80
C ASP A 208 6.26 -9.39 -0.72
N HIS A 209 7.55 -9.12 -0.60
CA HIS A 209 8.31 -9.41 0.61
C HIS A 209 8.53 -8.12 1.37
N VAL A 210 8.36 -8.17 2.69
CA VAL A 210 8.43 -7.01 3.57
C VAL A 210 9.29 -7.33 4.78
N PHE A 211 10.15 -6.38 5.13
CA PHE A 211 10.80 -6.30 6.44
C PHE A 211 10.39 -5.00 7.09
N THR A 212 10.05 -5.03 8.36
CA THR A 212 9.73 -3.82 9.12
C THR A 212 9.94 -4.03 10.60
N ARG A 213 9.92 -2.97 11.40
CA ARG A 213 9.90 -3.07 12.85
C ARG A 213 8.54 -2.68 13.38
N MET A 214 7.95 -3.54 14.21
CA MET A 214 6.60 -3.36 14.72
C MET A 214 6.56 -3.49 16.24
N PRO A 215 5.70 -2.71 16.93
CA PRO A 215 5.50 -2.85 18.36
C PRO A 215 4.94 -4.25 18.68
N ARG A 216 5.43 -4.87 19.74
CA ARG A 216 4.93 -6.16 20.22
C ARG A 216 3.86 -5.95 21.28
N GLY A 217 2.63 -6.41 21.04
CA GLY A 217 1.58 -6.51 22.06
C GLY A 217 1.39 -5.24 22.92
N GLY A 218 1.16 -4.09 22.29
CA GLY A 218 0.94 -2.81 22.99
C GLY A 218 2.17 -2.20 23.66
N SER A 219 3.35 -2.85 23.58
CA SER A 219 4.64 -2.26 23.98
C SER A 219 5.12 -1.21 22.98
N ASP A 220 5.93 -0.26 23.46
CA ASP A 220 6.67 0.68 22.61
C ASP A 220 7.92 0.06 21.97
N ASP A 221 8.34 -1.13 22.42
CA ASP A 221 9.51 -1.82 21.88
C ASP A 221 9.24 -2.37 20.47
N LEU A 222 10.06 -1.93 19.52
CA LEU A 222 9.96 -2.31 18.11
C LEU A 222 10.73 -3.60 17.81
N ALA A 223 10.00 -4.67 17.53
CA ALA A 223 10.55 -5.96 17.14
C ALA A 223 10.73 -6.05 15.60
N PRO A 224 11.88 -6.52 15.10
CA PRO A 224 12.08 -6.74 13.67
C PRO A 224 11.26 -7.95 13.20
N VAL A 225 10.47 -7.74 12.15
CA VAL A 225 9.62 -8.76 11.54
C VAL A 225 9.85 -8.82 10.04
N ALA A 226 9.86 -10.03 9.51
CA ALA A 226 9.91 -10.29 8.08
C ALA A 226 8.73 -11.16 7.67
N TYR A 227 8.06 -10.79 6.59
CA TYR A 227 6.91 -11.51 6.08
C TYR A 227 6.82 -11.39 4.56
N GLN A 228 6.16 -12.36 3.93
CA GLN A 228 5.62 -12.19 2.58
C GLN A 228 4.12 -11.89 2.69
N ARG A 229 3.62 -11.07 1.77
CA ARG A 229 2.19 -10.78 1.67
C ARG A 229 1.69 -11.00 0.25
N LEU A 230 0.58 -11.71 0.15
CA LEU A 230 -0.18 -11.86 -1.10
C LEU A 230 -1.41 -10.94 -0.99
N ILE A 231 -1.46 -9.93 -1.84
CA ILE A 231 -2.57 -8.97 -1.94
C ILE A 231 -3.37 -9.31 -3.19
N PHE A 232 -4.69 -9.31 -3.10
CA PHE A 232 -5.56 -9.63 -4.22
C PHE A 232 -6.89 -8.90 -4.10
N SER A 233 -7.51 -8.61 -5.25
CA SER A 233 -8.77 -7.90 -5.30
C SER A 233 -9.93 -8.82 -4.97
N GLY A 234 -11.06 -8.25 -4.60
CA GLY A 234 -12.32 -8.98 -4.54
C GLY A 234 -13.54 -8.08 -4.59
N SER A 235 -14.70 -8.68 -4.40
CA SER A 235 -15.98 -7.99 -4.29
C SER A 235 -16.79 -8.47 -3.10
N PHE A 236 -17.40 -7.53 -2.39
CA PHE A 236 -18.43 -7.81 -1.40
C PHE A 236 -19.73 -8.32 -2.08
N PRO A 237 -20.67 -8.92 -1.32
CA PRO A 237 -21.95 -9.39 -1.87
C PRO A 237 -22.80 -8.32 -2.55
N ASP A 238 -22.60 -7.05 -2.20
CA ASP A 238 -23.25 -5.89 -2.83
C ASP A 238 -22.58 -5.45 -4.15
N GLY A 239 -21.54 -6.18 -4.58
CA GLY A 239 -20.74 -5.88 -5.78
C GLY A 239 -19.69 -4.78 -5.58
N SER A 240 -19.60 -4.17 -4.40
CA SER A 240 -18.58 -3.17 -4.13
C SER A 240 -17.18 -3.79 -3.99
N PRO A 241 -16.11 -3.04 -4.31
CA PRO A 241 -14.76 -3.58 -4.33
C PRO A 241 -14.21 -3.84 -2.92
N ALA A 242 -13.36 -4.86 -2.84
CA ALA A 242 -12.59 -5.24 -1.66
C ALA A 242 -11.12 -5.48 -2.05
N VAL A 243 -10.23 -5.37 -1.06
CA VAL A 243 -8.86 -5.87 -1.15
C VAL A 243 -8.64 -6.85 -0.01
N MET A 244 -8.08 -8.01 -0.32
CA MET A 244 -7.73 -9.05 0.65
C MET A 244 -6.21 -9.17 0.72
N SER A 245 -5.70 -9.46 1.92
CA SER A 245 -4.28 -9.66 2.18
C SER A 245 -4.08 -10.92 3.00
N LEU A 246 -3.25 -11.83 2.48
CA LEU A 246 -2.65 -12.90 3.27
C LEU A 246 -1.25 -12.43 3.68
N VAL A 247 -0.93 -12.47 4.97
CA VAL A 247 0.40 -12.12 5.48
C VAL A 247 1.00 -13.34 6.17
N LEU A 248 2.18 -13.76 5.72
CA LEU A 248 2.90 -14.94 6.20
C LEU A 248 4.30 -14.54 6.70
N PRO A 249 4.59 -14.67 8.01
CA PRO A 249 5.93 -14.54 8.53
C PRO A 249 6.90 -15.49 7.87
N VAL A 250 8.09 -15.00 7.57
CA VAL A 250 9.18 -15.77 6.98
C VAL A 250 10.48 -15.42 7.67
N GLN A 251 11.44 -16.35 7.63
CA GLN A 251 12.78 -16.11 8.15
C GLN A 251 13.72 -15.47 7.13
N GLU A 252 13.32 -15.47 5.85
CA GLU A 252 14.10 -14.93 4.75
C GLU A 252 13.19 -14.10 3.85
N VAL A 253 13.68 -12.92 3.46
CA VAL A 253 13.02 -12.12 2.43
C VAL A 253 13.98 -11.83 1.28
N ASN A 254 13.46 -11.84 0.06
CA ASN A 254 14.21 -11.44 -1.13
C ASN A 254 13.97 -9.95 -1.39
N ILE A 255 14.72 -9.10 -0.68
CA ILE A 255 14.70 -7.65 -0.85
C ILE A 255 16.11 -7.23 -1.23
N ALA A 256 16.26 -6.51 -2.34
CA ALA A 256 17.56 -6.00 -2.77
C ALA A 256 18.17 -5.11 -1.68
N ASP A 257 19.47 -5.26 -1.47
CA ASP A 257 20.27 -4.52 -0.49
C ASP A 257 19.84 -4.73 0.97
N LEU A 258 19.21 -5.87 1.29
CA LEU A 258 18.86 -6.27 2.65
C LEU A 258 19.18 -7.77 2.85
N ASP A 259 19.95 -8.11 3.89
CA ASP A 259 20.12 -9.50 4.32
C ASP A 259 19.62 -9.66 5.77
N PRO A 260 18.33 -9.97 5.96
CA PRO A 260 17.73 -9.97 7.29
C PRO A 260 18.41 -10.93 8.27
N LYS A 261 19.02 -12.02 7.80
CA LYS A 261 19.66 -13.03 8.66
C LYS A 261 21.00 -12.57 9.21
N ASN A 262 21.71 -11.75 8.44
CA ASN A 262 22.99 -11.17 8.85
C ASN A 262 22.79 -9.83 9.56
N ASP A 263 21.72 -9.12 9.23
CA ASP A 263 21.47 -7.75 9.71
C ASP A 263 20.58 -7.71 10.97
N PHE A 264 19.74 -8.72 11.23
CA PHE A 264 18.77 -8.70 12.34
C PHE A 264 18.50 -10.07 12.98
N VAL A 265 18.23 -10.07 14.29
CA VAL A 265 17.60 -11.23 14.97
C VAL A 265 16.09 -11.05 14.85
N LEU A 266 15.48 -11.70 13.85
CA LEU A 266 14.03 -11.65 13.63
C LEU A 266 13.30 -12.17 14.87
N ASP A 267 12.28 -11.44 15.29
CA ASP A 267 11.41 -11.93 16.36
C ASP A 267 10.55 -13.07 15.80
N ALA A 268 10.40 -14.12 16.60
CA ALA A 268 9.64 -15.29 16.20
C ALA A 268 8.16 -14.92 16.19
N VAL A 269 7.65 -14.50 15.03
CA VAL A 269 6.23 -14.65 14.76
C VAL A 269 5.99 -16.14 14.63
N GLU A 270 5.11 -16.72 15.47
CA GLU A 270 4.74 -18.13 15.35
C GLU A 270 4.40 -18.46 13.90
N GLN A 271 5.12 -19.44 13.33
CA GLN A 271 4.82 -19.93 12.00
C GLN A 271 3.38 -20.45 11.95
N PHE A 272 2.72 -20.21 10.82
CA PHE A 272 1.41 -20.79 10.59
C PHE A 272 1.56 -22.27 10.31
N GLU A 273 0.95 -23.11 11.15
CA GLU A 273 0.57 -24.45 10.73
C GLU A 273 -0.74 -24.31 9.96
N PHE A 274 -0.64 -24.32 8.63
CA PHE A 274 -1.77 -24.60 7.76
C PHE A 274 -1.79 -26.11 7.53
N PRO A 275 -2.77 -26.83 8.10
CA PRO A 275 -2.73 -28.28 8.10
C PRO A 275 -2.87 -28.82 6.66
N PRO A 276 -2.04 -29.78 6.21
CA PRO A 276 -2.16 -30.36 4.87
C PRO A 276 -3.54 -30.95 4.58
N GLU A 277 -4.26 -31.39 5.61
CA GLU A 277 -5.64 -31.86 5.50
C GLU A 277 -6.65 -30.75 5.18
N GLU A 278 -6.33 -29.47 5.43
CA GLU A 278 -7.14 -28.32 5.04
C GLU A 278 -6.84 -27.84 3.60
N ALA A 279 -5.77 -28.35 2.95
CA ALA A 279 -5.41 -28.00 1.58
C ALA A 279 -6.38 -28.65 0.57
N VAL A 280 -7.39 -27.90 0.13
CA VAL A 280 -8.44 -28.36 -0.78
C VAL A 280 -7.87 -28.60 -2.18
N PHE A 281 -7.09 -27.67 -2.73
CA PHE A 281 -6.66 -27.73 -4.12
C PHE A 281 -5.38 -28.51 -4.33
N GLU A 282 -4.49 -28.62 -3.34
CA GLU A 282 -3.33 -29.51 -3.43
C GLU A 282 -3.78 -30.97 -3.59
N LYS A 283 -4.78 -31.41 -2.82
CA LYS A 283 -5.33 -32.76 -2.94
C LYS A 283 -5.91 -33.04 -4.34
N LEU A 284 -6.52 -32.03 -4.96
CA LEU A 284 -7.04 -32.15 -6.33
C LEU A 284 -5.93 -32.33 -7.39
N LEU A 285 -4.68 -31.97 -7.07
CA LEU A 285 -3.53 -32.19 -7.95
C LEU A 285 -2.92 -33.58 -7.75
N ASP A 286 -2.90 -34.08 -6.51
CA ASP A 286 -2.41 -35.43 -6.19
C ASP A 286 -3.32 -36.56 -6.71
N ASP A 287 -4.60 -36.26 -6.93
CA ASP A 287 -5.59 -37.18 -7.51
C ASP A 287 -5.47 -37.38 -9.05
N LYS A 288 -4.40 -36.87 -9.69
CA LYS A 288 -4.13 -36.98 -11.14
C LYS A 288 -2.90 -37.82 -11.46
#